data_AF-A0A7W0Z4Z5-F1
#
_entry.id   AF-A0A7W0Z4Z5-F1
#
_cell.length_a   1.000
_cell.length_b   1.000
_cell.length_c   1.000
_cell.angle_alpha   90.00
_cell.angle_beta   90.00
_cell.angle_gamma   90.00
#
_symmetry.space_group_name_H-M   'P 1'
#
loop_
_entity.id
_entity.type
_entity.pdbx_description
1 polymer ?
#
loop_
_entity_poly.entity_id
_entity_poly.type
_entity_poly.pdbx_seq_one_letter_code
_entity_poly.pdbx_strand_id
1 'polypeptide(L)'
;MRTAAAAALGLAAGVVVTRQSHRKPLSLWWAVRVGSTRLRRSDLPVGGTLALLTAATLRRSGRPCAASVVGGLGVGAAAGAVGTGLADPLPPLSR
;
A
#
# COMPACT_ATOMS: atom_id res chain seq x y z
N MET A 1 14.35 19.23 7.01
CA MET A 1 14.14 19.17 5.54
C MET A 1 14.38 17.77 4.95
N ARG A 2 15.47 17.05 5.29
CA ARG A 2 15.80 15.73 4.68
C ARG A 2 14.76 14.62 4.94
N THR A 3 14.18 14.55 6.13
CA THR A 3 13.14 13.56 6.50
C THR A 3 11.81 13.77 5.79
N ALA A 4 11.43 15.03 5.54
CA ALA A 4 10.21 15.37 4.81
C ALA A 4 10.31 14.97 3.33
N ALA A 5 11.43 15.28 2.67
CA ALA A 5 11.69 14.84 1.30
C ALA A 5 11.72 13.30 1.19
N ALA A 6 12.33 12.64 2.18
CA ALA A 6 12.39 11.18 2.25
C ALA A 6 11.01 10.53 2.42
N ALA A 7 10.14 11.12 3.26
CA ALA A 7 8.76 10.65 3.43
C ALA A 7 7.92 10.90 2.16
N ALA A 8 8.11 12.03 1.48
CA ALA A 8 7.43 12.34 0.21
C ALA A 8 7.82 11.37 -0.91
N LEU A 9 9.11 11.01 -1.02
CA LEU A 9 9.59 10.01 -1.96
C LEU A 9 9.02 8.62 -1.63
N GLY A 10 8.98 8.25 -0.35
CA GLY A 10 8.31 7.04 0.10
C GLY A 10 6.85 7.00 -0.33
N LEU A 11 6.10 8.08 -0.07
CA LEU A 11 4.69 8.23 -0.46
C LEU A 11 4.49 8.01 -1.96
N ALA A 12 5.26 8.71 -2.80
CA ALA A 12 5.16 8.60 -4.24
C ALA A 12 5.47 7.17 -4.72
N ALA A 13 6.53 6.55 -4.20
CA ALA A 13 6.89 5.18 -4.52
C ALA A 13 5.80 4.17 -4.12
N GLY A 14 5.20 4.33 -2.93
CA GLY A 14 4.12 3.49 -2.45
C GLY A 14 2.89 3.53 -3.36
N VAL A 15 2.50 4.73 -3.82
CA VAL A 15 1.38 4.90 -4.77
C VAL A 15 1.68 4.22 -6.11
N VAL A 16 2.89 4.40 -6.64
CA VAL A 16 3.31 3.81 -7.93
C VAL A 16 3.35 2.28 -7.86
N VAL A 17 3.97 1.72 -6.82
CA VAL A 17 4.05 0.27 -6.61
C VAL A 17 2.65 -0.35 -6.51
N THR A 18 1.73 0.33 -5.83
CA THR A 18 0.38 -0.19 -5.64
C THR A 18 -0.43 -0.14 -6.93
N ARG A 19 -0.33 0.96 -7.71
CA ARG A 19 -0.91 1.02 -9.06
C ARG A 19 -0.36 -0.05 -9.98
N GLN A 20 0.95 -0.30 -9.94
CA GLN A 20 1.59 -1.33 -10.75
C GLN A 20 1.10 -2.73 -10.37
N SER A 21 0.99 -2.99 -9.07
CA SER A 21 0.50 -4.27 -8.53
C SER A 21 -0.96 -4.52 -8.93
N HIS A 22 -1.76 -3.47 -9.04
CA HIS A 22 -3.14 -3.57 -9.50
C HIS A 22 -3.24 -3.86 -11.01
N ARG A 23 -2.34 -3.29 -11.84
CA ARG A 23 -2.28 -3.55 -13.28
C ARG A 23 -1.74 -4.93 -13.64
N LYS A 24 -0.83 -5.47 -12.84
CA LYS A 24 -0.21 -6.79 -13.05
C LYS A 24 -0.14 -7.55 -11.72
N PRO A 25 -1.27 -8.13 -11.26
CA PRO A 25 -1.27 -8.93 -10.04
C PRO A 25 -0.34 -10.14 -10.22
N LEU A 26 0.58 -10.33 -9.27
CA LEU A 26 1.57 -11.41 -9.29
C LEU A 26 0.94 -12.81 -9.14
N SER A 27 -0.31 -12.89 -8.67
CA SER A 27 -1.09 -14.13 -8.70
C SER A 27 -2.59 -13.87 -8.74
N LEU A 28 -3.34 -14.83 -9.29
CA LEU A 28 -4.81 -14.84 -9.34
C LEU A 28 -5.44 -14.78 -7.93
N TRP A 29 -4.73 -15.24 -6.90
CA TRP A 29 -5.18 -15.19 -5.50
C TRP A 29 -5.42 -13.76 -5.00
N TRP A 30 -4.66 -12.80 -5.51
CA TRP A 30 -4.82 -11.38 -5.16
C TRP A 30 -6.02 -10.74 -5.86
N ALA A 31 -6.47 -11.28 -7.00
CA ALA A 31 -7.67 -10.83 -7.70
C ALA A 31 -8.98 -11.30 -7.04
N VAL A 32 -8.91 -12.19 -6.03
CA VAL A 32 -10.09 -12.71 -5.33
C VAL A 32 -10.71 -11.63 -4.43
N ARG A 33 -12.04 -11.57 -4.43
CA ARG A 33 -12.85 -10.65 -3.61
C ARG A 33 -12.66 -10.91 -2.12
N VAL A 34 -12.66 -9.86 -1.31
CA VAL A 34 -12.59 -9.97 0.15
C VAL A 34 -14.01 -10.14 0.70
N GLY A 35 -14.41 -11.39 0.97
CA GLY A 35 -15.72 -11.70 1.55
C GLY A 35 -16.87 -11.18 0.69
N SER A 36 -17.81 -10.45 1.31
CA SER A 36 -18.96 -9.81 0.66
C SER A 36 -18.69 -8.40 0.14
N THR A 37 -17.45 -7.89 0.25
CA THR A 37 -17.11 -6.52 -0.17
C THR A 37 -16.91 -6.42 -1.68
N ARG A 38 -16.89 -5.21 -2.24
CA ARG A 38 -16.51 -4.97 -3.66
C ARG A 38 -15.00 -4.85 -3.87
N LEU A 39 -14.20 -5.09 -2.83
CA LEU A 39 -12.75 -4.94 -2.86
C LEU A 39 -12.08 -6.28 -3.19
N ARG A 40 -11.00 -6.24 -3.97
CA ARG A 40 -10.09 -7.36 -4.19
C ARG A 40 -9.13 -7.48 -3.01
N ARG A 41 -8.54 -8.66 -2.82
CA ARG A 41 -7.44 -8.84 -1.86
C ARG A 41 -6.25 -7.94 -2.18
N SER A 42 -6.03 -7.60 -3.45
CA SER A 42 -5.05 -6.59 -3.87
C SER A 42 -5.29 -5.20 -3.29
N ASP A 43 -6.53 -4.87 -2.91
CA ASP A 43 -6.90 -3.56 -2.37
C ASP A 43 -6.70 -3.49 -0.86
N LEU A 44 -6.39 -4.62 -0.21
CA LEU A 44 -5.98 -4.63 1.18
C LEU A 44 -4.55 -4.08 1.27
N PRO A 45 -4.28 -3.12 2.18
CA PRO A 45 -2.98 -2.47 2.29
C PRO A 45 -1.96 -3.36 3.02
N VAL A 46 -1.92 -4.67 2.76
CA VAL A 46 -1.06 -5.64 3.46
C VAL A 46 0.42 -5.24 3.36
N GLY A 47 0.86 -4.83 2.16
CA GLY A 47 2.20 -4.29 1.95
C GLY A 47 2.45 -2.97 2.69
N GLY A 48 1.42 -2.12 2.79
CA GLY A 48 1.48 -0.87 3.54
C GLY A 48 1.61 -1.09 5.04
N THR A 49 0.87 -2.06 5.60
CA THR A 49 0.94 -2.43 7.02
C THR A 49 2.30 -3.04 7.37
N LEU A 50 2.83 -3.92 6.53
CA LEU A 50 4.19 -4.48 6.68
C LEU A 50 5.27 -3.37 6.63
N ALA A 51 5.13 -2.42 5.72
CA ALA A 51 6.03 -1.28 5.64
C ALA A 51 5.96 -0.41 6.92
N LEU A 52 4.76 -0.14 7.46
CA LEU A 52 4.62 0.62 8.71
C LEU A 52 5.22 -0.11 9.91
N LEU A 53 5.04 -1.43 10.03
CA LEU A 53 5.70 -2.25 11.06
C LEU A 53 7.22 -2.18 10.93
N THR A 54 7.73 -2.28 9.70
CA THR A 54 9.17 -2.17 9.41
C THR A 54 9.70 -0.78 9.78
N ALA A 55 8.96 0.29 9.46
CA ALA A 55 9.31 1.65 9.85
C ALA A 55 9.38 1.82 11.39
N ALA A 56 8.45 1.22 12.13
CA ALA A 56 8.47 1.23 13.59
C ALA A 56 9.72 0.52 14.15
N THR A 57 10.11 -0.61 13.56
CA THR A 57 11.35 -1.31 13.97
C THR A 57 12.60 -0.48 13.69
N LEU A 58 12.72 0.11 12.49
CA LEU A 58 13.83 0.99 12.11
C LEU A 58 13.96 2.21 13.02
N ARG A 59 12.82 2.76 13.46
CA ARG A 59 12.79 3.88 14.40
C ARG A 59 13.31 3.47 15.78
N ARG A 60 12.93 2.28 16.27
CA ARG A 60 13.47 1.70 17.51
C ARG A 60 14.97 1.39 17.41
N SER A 61 15.44 0.98 16.24
CA SER A 61 16.87 0.71 15.98
C SER A 61 17.71 1.98 15.74
N GLY A 62 17.17 3.18 15.99
CA GLY A 62 17.92 4.43 15.87
C GLY A 62 18.17 4.88 14.41
N ARG A 63 17.37 4.41 13.44
CA ARG A 63 17.49 4.78 12.02
C ARG A 63 16.29 5.65 11.56
N PRO A 64 16.16 6.88 12.06
CA PRO A 64 14.97 7.71 11.84
C PRO A 64 14.76 8.09 10.37
N CYS A 65 15.83 8.28 9.58
CA CYS A 65 15.71 8.63 8.17
C CYS A 65 15.13 7.47 7.34
N ALA A 66 15.62 6.25 7.56
CA ALA A 66 15.08 5.04 6.92
C ALA A 66 13.64 4.75 7.36
N ALA A 67 13.33 4.97 8.65
CA ALA A 67 11.97 4.85 9.15
C ALA A 67 11.01 5.84 8.46
N SER A 68 11.43 7.08 8.18
CA SER A 68 10.61 8.05 7.44
C SER A 68 10.34 7.64 6.00
N VAL A 69 11.34 7.11 5.29
CA VAL A 69 11.16 6.60 3.91
C VAL A 69 10.16 5.44 3.90
N VAL A 70 10.39 4.44 4.75
CA VAL A 70 9.59 3.21 4.79
C VAL A 70 8.17 3.52 5.30
N GLY A 71 8.04 4.45 6.26
CA GLY A 71 6.75 4.93 6.74
C GLY A 71 5.96 5.65 5.64
N GLY A 72 6.61 6.55 4.90
CA GLY A 72 6.00 7.21 3.73
C GLY A 72 5.56 6.19 2.67
N LEU A 73 6.38 5.16 2.42
CA LEU A 73 6.06 4.06 1.51
C LEU A 73 4.83 3.28 1.96
N GLY A 74 4.73 2.97 3.25
CA GLY A 74 3.58 2.29 3.82
C GLY A 74 2.28 3.08 3.69
N VAL A 75 2.32 4.39 3.99
CA VAL A 75 1.16 5.29 3.83
C VAL A 75 0.78 5.43 2.36
N GLY A 76 1.77 5.58 1.47
CA GLY A 76 1.53 5.74 0.03
C GLY A 76 0.93 4.50 -0.60
N ALA A 77 1.38 3.32 -0.14
CA ALA A 77 0.81 2.06 -0.57
C ALA A 77 -0.63 1.89 -0.07
N ALA A 78 -0.92 2.28 1.18
CA ALA A 78 -2.28 2.23 1.71
C ALA A 78 -3.23 3.17 0.97
N ALA A 79 -2.83 4.42 0.76
CA ALA A 79 -3.60 5.40 0.00
C ALA A 79 -3.79 4.96 -1.46
N GLY A 80 -2.74 4.39 -2.07
CA GLY A 80 -2.79 3.81 -3.40
C GLY A 80 -3.82 2.68 -3.52
N ALA A 81 -3.82 1.74 -2.57
CA ALA A 81 -4.69 0.56 -2.58
C ALA A 81 -6.17 0.95 -2.41
N VAL A 82 -6.44 1.85 -1.45
CA VAL A 82 -7.79 2.38 -1.22
C VAL A 82 -8.26 3.19 -2.44
N GLY A 83 -7.39 4.03 -3.00
CA GLY A 83 -7.71 4.83 -4.18
C GLY A 83 -7.99 3.97 -5.41
N THR A 84 -7.22 2.90 -5.65
CA THR A 84 -7.46 1.99 -6.78
C THR A 84 -8.73 1.17 -6.59
N GLY A 85 -8.98 0.65 -5.38
CA GLY A 85 -10.21 -0.10 -5.09
C GLY A 85 -11.48 0.73 -5.19
N LEU A 86 -11.41 2.05 -4.92
CA LEU A 86 -12.52 2.99 -5.13
C LEU A 86 -12.70 3.39 -6.60
N ALA A 87 -11.60 3.54 -7.34
CA ALA A 87 -11.63 3.94 -8.75
C ALA A 87 -12.06 2.81 -9.70
N ASP A 88 -11.81 1.55 -9.32
CA ASP A 88 -12.13 0.38 -10.13
C ASP A 88 -12.77 -0.74 -9.26
N PRO A 89 -13.99 -0.53 -8.75
CA PRO A 89 -14.65 -1.48 -7.87
C PRO A 89 -15.11 -2.74 -8.64
N LEU A 90 -15.03 -3.90 -8.00
CA LEU A 90 -15.57 -5.13 -8.60
C LEU A 90 -17.09 -5.01 -8.84
N PRO A 91 -17.61 -5.69 -9.88
CA PRO A 91 -19.05 -5.74 -10.16
C PRO A 91 -19.83 -6.27 -8.95
N PRO A 92 -21.14 -5.97 -8.84
CA PRO A 92 -21.98 -6.49 -7.76
C PRO A 92 -21.90 -8.01 -7.72
N LEU A 93 -22.05 -8.62 -6.54
CA LEU A 93 -22.34 -10.05 -6.48
C LEU A 93 -23.70 -10.25 -7.16
N SER A 94 -23.70 -10.77 -8.39
CA SER A 94 -24.89 -11.29 -9.03
C SER A 94 -25.34 -12.49 -8.22
N ARG A 95 -26.48 -12.34 -7.55
CA ARG A 95 -27.16 -13.41 -6.84
C ARG A 95 -28.07 -14.15 -7.81
#